data_AF-A0A2N1CWI6-F1
#
_entry.id   AF-A0A2N1CWI6-F1
#
_cell.length_a   1.000
_cell.length_b   1.000
_cell.length_c   1.000
_cell.angle_alpha   90.00
_cell.angle_beta   90.00
_cell.angle_gamma   90.00
#
_symmetry.space_group_name_H-M   'P 1'
#
loop_
_entity.id
_entity.type
_entity.pdbx_description
1 polymer ?
#
loop_
_entity_poly.entity_id
_entity_poly.type
_entity_poly.pdbx_seq_one_letter_code
_entity_poly.pdbx_strand_id
1 'polypeptide(L)'
;MLYSVQTGGFYAREIHGAAIPTDAVEITNEIHSQLINGLAAGRHLVMDGAGMPVLIDPLPVIPTASALCEKIDVAADTARAAVVGDPTRTIEYERAAAEAAQFKAAGYSAENVPRTVAAWAINGRTAQQAADDILAEAAAYTEALYQIRETRLQAKELVRQAMEAGSTQQAQDIAAETIAAIQAAVAGVGNAQV
;
A
#
# COMPACT_ATOMS: atom_id res chain seq x y z
N MET A 1 1.57 -15.22 -44.00
CA MET A 1 2.35 -15.09 -42.74
C MET A 1 2.27 -16.43 -42.01
N LEU A 2 3.20 -16.76 -41.12
CA LEU A 2 3.11 -17.97 -40.28
C LEU A 2 3.28 -17.61 -38.81
N TYR A 3 2.73 -18.43 -37.92
CA TYR A 3 2.88 -18.29 -36.47
C TYR A 3 3.33 -19.62 -35.86
N SER A 4 4.37 -19.61 -35.04
CA SER A 4 4.83 -20.78 -34.26
C SER A 4 4.46 -20.61 -32.79
N VAL A 5 3.80 -21.62 -32.22
CA VAL A 5 3.44 -21.61 -30.79
C VAL A 5 4.65 -21.88 -29.92
N GLN A 6 5.61 -22.68 -30.39
CA GLN A 6 6.82 -23.01 -29.62
C GLN A 6 7.71 -21.80 -29.41
N THR A 7 7.84 -20.93 -30.42
CA THR A 7 8.66 -19.72 -30.31
C THR A 7 7.85 -18.50 -29.93
N GLY A 8 6.51 -18.55 -30.01
CA GLY A 8 5.63 -17.40 -29.86
C GLY A 8 5.82 -16.35 -30.95
N GLY A 9 6.41 -16.71 -32.09
CA GLY A 9 6.89 -15.78 -33.11
C GLY A 9 6.08 -15.83 -34.42
N PHE A 10 6.08 -14.69 -35.14
CA PHE A 10 5.57 -14.58 -36.51
C PHE A 10 6.70 -14.71 -37.53
N TYR A 11 6.44 -15.43 -38.61
CA TYR A 11 7.44 -15.77 -39.63
C TYR A 11 6.91 -15.53 -41.05
N ALA A 12 7.70 -14.85 -41.87
CA ALA A 12 7.47 -14.73 -43.31
C ALA A 12 8.42 -15.66 -44.09
N ARG A 13 7.90 -16.43 -45.05
CA ARG A 13 8.69 -17.37 -45.89
C ARG A 13 9.84 -16.67 -46.62
N GLU A 14 9.58 -15.47 -47.14
CA GLU A 14 10.55 -14.64 -47.87
C GLU A 14 11.72 -14.14 -47.00
N ILE A 15 11.48 -13.99 -45.69
CA ILE A 15 12.49 -13.48 -44.74
C ILE A 15 13.20 -14.63 -44.03
N HIS A 16 12.46 -15.66 -43.60
CA HIS A 16 12.95 -16.68 -42.67
C HIS A 16 13.30 -18.00 -43.35
N GLY A 17 12.73 -18.32 -44.53
CA GLY A 17 13.07 -19.53 -45.30
C GLY A 17 13.10 -20.81 -44.45
N ALA A 18 14.26 -21.46 -44.40
CA ALA A 18 14.48 -22.70 -43.65
C ALA A 18 14.53 -22.53 -42.11
N ALA A 19 14.60 -21.30 -41.60
CA ALA A 19 14.58 -21.01 -40.16
C ALA A 19 13.16 -20.99 -39.57
N ILE A 20 12.13 -21.23 -40.39
CA ILE A 20 10.74 -21.30 -39.94
C ILE A 20 10.55 -22.59 -39.13
N PRO A 21 10.04 -22.51 -37.89
CA PRO A 21 9.75 -23.67 -37.08
C PRO A 21 8.76 -24.64 -37.75
N THR A 22 8.91 -25.94 -37.50
CA THR A 22 8.05 -26.97 -38.10
C THR A 22 6.62 -26.94 -37.57
N ASP A 23 6.39 -26.35 -36.39
CA ASP A 23 5.08 -26.12 -35.80
C ASP A 23 4.39 -24.85 -36.33
N ALA A 24 5.03 -24.11 -37.23
CA ALA A 24 4.49 -22.85 -37.73
C ALA A 24 3.27 -23.08 -38.62
N VAL A 25 2.14 -22.48 -38.23
CA VAL A 25 0.87 -22.54 -38.97
C VAL A 25 0.67 -21.30 -39.81
N GLU A 26 0.11 -21.48 -41.01
CA GLU A 26 -0.13 -20.36 -41.93
C GLU A 26 -1.33 -19.53 -41.50
N ILE A 27 -1.14 -18.22 -41.42
CA ILE A 27 -2.16 -17.23 -41.08
C ILE A 27 -2.24 -16.16 -42.17
N THR A 28 -3.44 -15.61 -42.34
CA THR A 28 -3.67 -14.48 -43.24
C THR A 28 -3.07 -13.20 -42.65
N ASN A 29 -2.82 -12.19 -43.50
CA ASN A 29 -2.36 -10.89 -43.03
C ASN A 29 -3.38 -10.21 -42.11
N GLU A 30 -4.67 -10.45 -42.36
CA GLU A 30 -5.77 -9.95 -41.51
C GLU A 30 -5.68 -10.56 -40.09
N ILE A 31 -5.53 -11.89 -39.99
CA ILE A 31 -5.35 -12.58 -38.70
C ILE A 31 -4.09 -12.06 -38.01
N HIS A 32 -2.98 -11.93 -38.73
CA HIS A 32 -1.74 -11.38 -38.18
C HIS A 32 -1.94 -9.98 -37.56
N SER A 33 -2.61 -9.07 -38.29
CA SER A 33 -2.92 -7.73 -37.79
C SER A 33 -3.84 -7.77 -36.56
N GLN A 34 -4.84 -8.64 -36.55
CA GLN A 34 -5.73 -8.82 -35.38
C GLN A 34 -4.97 -9.33 -34.16
N LEU A 35 -4.10 -10.34 -34.33
CA LEU A 35 -3.29 -10.91 -33.25
C LEU A 35 -2.35 -9.86 -32.64
N ILE A 36 -1.63 -9.08 -33.46
CA ILE A 36 -0.75 -8.01 -32.98
C ILE A 36 -1.53 -6.95 -32.21
N ASN A 37 -2.67 -6.50 -32.74
CA ASN A 37 -3.50 -5.49 -32.06
C ASN A 37 -4.07 -6.02 -30.74
N GLY A 38 -4.47 -7.29 -30.69
CA GLY A 38 -4.95 -7.92 -29.46
C GLY A 38 -3.88 -8.09 -28.40
N LEU A 39 -2.66 -8.49 -28.80
CA LEU A 39 -1.51 -8.55 -27.90
C LEU A 39 -1.16 -7.16 -27.35
N ALA A 40 -1.19 -6.12 -28.20
CA ALA A 40 -1.01 -4.73 -27.78
C ALA A 40 -2.11 -4.26 -26.80
N ALA A 41 -3.31 -4.85 -26.88
CA ALA A 41 -4.41 -4.63 -25.95
C ALA A 41 -4.34 -5.52 -24.68
N GLY A 42 -3.27 -6.28 -24.47
CA GLY A 42 -3.05 -7.11 -23.28
C GLY A 42 -3.75 -8.47 -23.29
N ARG A 43 -4.30 -8.91 -24.43
CA ARG A 43 -4.86 -10.25 -24.60
C ARG A 43 -3.73 -11.27 -24.73
N HIS A 44 -4.01 -12.53 -24.42
CA HIS A 44 -3.05 -13.62 -24.57
C HIS A 44 -3.33 -14.42 -25.83
N LEU A 45 -2.27 -14.91 -26.47
CA LEU A 45 -2.37 -15.78 -27.64
C LEU A 45 -2.28 -17.25 -27.19
N VAL A 46 -3.26 -18.06 -27.60
CA VAL A 46 -3.30 -19.51 -27.39
C VAL A 46 -3.67 -20.23 -28.69
N MET A 47 -3.45 -21.54 -28.75
CA MET A 47 -3.88 -22.36 -29.90
C MET A 47 -5.26 -22.95 -29.63
N ASP A 48 -6.17 -22.86 -30.60
CA ASP A 48 -7.46 -23.52 -30.53
C ASP A 48 -7.35 -25.03 -30.85
N GLY A 49 -8.48 -25.74 -30.79
CA GLY A 49 -8.53 -27.18 -31.09
C GLY A 49 -8.24 -27.54 -32.55
N ALA A 50 -8.20 -26.58 -33.47
CA ALA A 50 -7.82 -26.75 -34.87
C ALA A 50 -6.33 -26.42 -35.12
N GLY A 51 -5.59 -26.00 -34.09
CA GLY A 51 -4.20 -25.59 -34.22
C GLY A 51 -4.05 -24.20 -34.83
N MET A 52 -5.03 -23.30 -34.67
CA MET A 52 -4.94 -21.91 -35.10
C MET A 52 -4.71 -20.97 -33.91
N PRO A 53 -3.90 -19.91 -34.06
CA PRO A 53 -3.70 -18.92 -33.02
C PRO A 53 -4.97 -18.09 -32.82
N VAL A 54 -5.43 -18.00 -31.57
CA VAL A 54 -6.58 -17.20 -31.16
C VAL A 54 -6.23 -16.33 -29.96
N LEU A 55 -6.90 -15.18 -29.85
CA LEU A 55 -6.76 -14.28 -28.72
C LEU A 55 -7.78 -14.63 -27.64
N ILE A 56 -7.31 -14.80 -26.42
CA ILE A 56 -8.15 -14.92 -25.22
C ILE A 56 -7.92 -13.72 -24.31
N ASP A 57 -8.98 -13.30 -23.63
CA ASP A 57 -8.84 -12.32 -22.56
C ASP A 57 -8.23 -13.01 -21.33
N PRO A 58 -7.28 -12.37 -20.62
CA PRO A 58 -6.83 -12.89 -19.35
C PRO A 58 -8.02 -13.08 -18.42
N LEU A 59 -8.03 -14.19 -17.68
CA LEU A 59 -9.04 -14.39 -16.65
C LEU A 59 -8.92 -13.27 -15.59
N PRO A 60 -10.04 -12.70 -15.14
CA PRO A 60 -10.00 -11.70 -14.08
C PRO A 60 -9.38 -12.30 -12.82
N VAL A 61 -8.35 -11.64 -12.28
CA VAL A 61 -7.75 -12.04 -11.01
C VAL A 61 -8.72 -11.70 -9.89
N ILE A 62 -9.37 -12.72 -9.32
CA ILE A 62 -10.23 -12.56 -8.16
C ILE A 62 -9.31 -12.46 -6.92
N PRO A 63 -9.28 -11.32 -6.21
CA PRO A 63 -8.41 -11.17 -5.06
C PRO A 63 -8.84 -12.11 -3.92
N THR A 64 -7.87 -12.72 -3.25
CA THR A 64 -8.12 -13.51 -2.05
C THR A 64 -8.25 -12.59 -0.83
N ALA A 65 -8.92 -13.07 0.24
CA ALA A 65 -8.97 -12.34 1.51
C ALA A 65 -7.56 -12.02 2.04
N SER A 66 -6.61 -12.95 1.86
CA SER A 66 -5.22 -12.76 2.26
C SER A 66 -4.56 -11.61 1.50
N ALA A 67 -4.73 -11.54 0.18
CA ALA A 67 -4.15 -10.48 -0.64
C ALA A 67 -4.72 -9.09 -0.29
N LEU A 68 -6.02 -9.02 0.03
CA LEU A 68 -6.63 -7.78 0.49
C LEU A 68 -6.14 -7.38 1.88
N CYS A 69 -6.04 -8.33 2.82
CA CYS A 69 -5.49 -8.09 4.15
C CYS A 69 -4.03 -7.59 4.10
N GLU A 70 -3.22 -8.17 3.21
CA GLU A 70 -1.82 -7.77 3.03
C GLU A 70 -1.72 -6.32 2.51
N LYS A 71 -2.58 -5.91 1.57
CA LYS A 71 -2.64 -4.50 1.13
C LYS A 71 -2.96 -3.54 2.27
N ILE A 72 -3.88 -3.91 3.16
CA ILE A 72 -4.21 -3.11 4.34
C ILE A 72 -3.01 -3.06 5.31
N ASP A 73 -2.34 -4.19 5.55
CA ASP A 73 -1.16 -4.25 6.41
C ASP A 73 -0.03 -3.35 5.86
N VAL A 74 0.26 -3.41 4.55
CA VAL A 74 1.27 -2.56 3.89
C VAL A 74 0.93 -1.07 4.03
N ALA A 75 -0.33 -0.69 3.80
CA ALA A 75 -0.78 0.69 3.95
C ALA A 75 -0.64 1.18 5.40
N ALA A 76 -1.03 0.35 6.37
CA ALA A 76 -0.88 0.65 7.79
C ALA A 76 0.58 0.77 8.22
N ASP A 77 1.47 -0.06 7.67
CA ASP A 77 2.90 -0.01 7.98
C ASP A 77 3.56 1.24 7.40
N THR A 78 3.18 1.62 6.19
CA THR A 78 3.62 2.88 5.56
C THR A 78 3.13 4.09 6.36
N ALA A 79 1.85 4.10 6.75
CA ALA A 79 1.27 5.16 7.57
C ALA A 79 1.96 5.27 8.94
N ARG A 80 2.25 4.13 9.59
CA ARG A 80 2.98 4.10 10.85
C ARG A 80 4.39 4.63 10.70
N ALA A 81 5.10 4.24 9.65
CA ALA A 81 6.44 4.74 9.38
C ALA A 81 6.45 6.27 9.16
N ALA A 82 5.42 6.82 8.51
CA ALA A 82 5.27 8.27 8.34
C ALA A 82 5.01 9.00 9.66
N VAL A 83 4.17 8.44 10.55
CA VAL A 83 3.89 9.00 11.88
C VAL A 83 5.13 8.97 12.78
N VAL A 84 5.81 7.82 12.85
CA VAL A 84 7.04 7.60 13.65
C VAL A 84 8.18 8.49 13.15
N GLY A 85 8.40 8.54 11.84
CA GLY A 85 9.57 9.18 11.24
C GLY A 85 10.88 8.54 11.71
N ASP A 86 11.79 9.34 12.26
CA ASP A 86 13.09 8.87 12.76
C ASP A 86 12.93 8.06 14.06
N PRO A 87 13.28 6.76 14.09
CA PRO A 87 13.16 5.93 15.29
C PRO A 87 13.99 6.42 16.47
N THR A 88 15.10 7.12 16.24
CA THR A 88 15.96 7.64 17.31
C THR A 88 15.31 8.82 18.04
N ARG A 89 14.57 9.67 17.31
CA ARG A 89 13.79 10.77 17.89
C ARG A 89 12.62 10.28 18.72
N THR A 90 12.06 9.11 18.39
CA THR A 90 10.97 8.51 19.19
C THR A 90 11.40 8.28 20.64
N ILE A 91 12.65 7.83 20.87
CA ILE A 91 13.20 7.63 22.21
C ILE A 91 13.29 8.95 22.98
N GLU A 92 13.72 10.03 22.31
CA GLU A 92 13.78 11.36 22.91
C GLU A 92 12.39 11.90 23.25
N TYR A 93 11.41 11.70 22.36
CA TYR A 93 10.03 12.15 22.56
C TYR A 93 9.32 11.37 23.67
N GLU A 94 9.51 10.05 23.75
CA GLU A 94 8.99 9.23 24.86
C GLU A 94 9.58 9.69 26.20
N ARG A 95 10.88 9.99 26.23
CA ARG A 95 11.54 10.52 27.43
C ARG A 95 10.98 11.89 27.81
N ALA A 96 10.82 12.79 26.85
CA ALA A 96 10.26 14.12 27.07
C ALA A 96 8.81 14.05 27.57
N ALA A 97 7.98 13.18 27.00
CA ALA A 97 6.61 12.96 27.44
C ALA A 97 6.54 12.43 28.88
N ALA A 98 7.38 11.46 29.23
CA ALA A 98 7.44 10.92 30.59
C ALA A 98 7.88 11.98 31.61
N GLU A 99 8.91 12.76 31.30
CA GLU A 99 9.40 13.84 32.16
C GLU A 99 8.36 14.98 32.29
N ALA A 100 7.69 15.36 31.20
CA ALA A 100 6.62 16.36 31.20
C ALA A 100 5.40 15.90 32.04
N ALA A 101 5.02 14.62 31.94
CA ALA A 101 3.94 14.04 32.74
C ALA A 101 4.25 14.08 34.23
N GLN A 102 5.49 13.73 34.63
CA GLN A 102 5.94 13.82 36.01
C GLN A 102 5.98 15.27 36.52
N PHE A 103 6.47 16.18 35.68
CA PHE A 103 6.51 17.62 36.00
C PHE A 103 5.10 18.19 36.23
N LYS A 104 4.15 17.83 35.37
CA LYS A 104 2.73 18.17 35.51
C LYS A 104 2.12 17.57 36.79
N ALA A 105 2.38 16.29 37.07
CA ALA A 105 1.90 15.63 38.27
C ALA A 105 2.46 16.24 39.56
N ALA A 106 3.68 16.80 39.51
CA ALA A 106 4.29 17.54 40.61
C ALA A 106 3.82 19.01 40.73
N GLY A 107 2.82 19.43 39.94
CA GLY A 107 2.26 20.79 39.97
C GLY A 107 3.15 21.84 39.31
N TYR A 108 3.98 21.45 38.34
CA TYR A 108 4.88 22.34 37.58
C TYR A 108 5.89 23.11 38.45
N SER A 109 6.53 22.43 39.41
CA SER A 109 7.49 23.04 40.34
C SER A 109 8.66 23.75 39.63
N ALA A 110 8.73 25.08 39.75
CA ALA A 110 9.80 25.88 39.14
C ALA A 110 11.22 25.52 39.62
N GLU A 111 11.35 24.87 40.77
CA GLU A 111 12.64 24.42 41.32
C GLU A 111 13.19 23.18 40.62
N ASN A 112 12.32 22.38 39.99
CA ASN A 112 12.67 21.08 39.41
C ASN A 112 12.09 20.93 37.99
N VAL A 113 12.48 21.83 37.08
CA VAL A 113 12.12 21.71 35.66
C VAL A 113 12.98 20.65 34.98
N PRO A 114 12.40 19.58 34.39
CA PRO A 114 13.17 18.58 33.66
C PRO A 114 13.92 19.18 32.47
N ARG A 115 15.08 18.59 32.12
CA ARG A 115 15.93 19.11 31.05
C ARG A 115 15.24 19.10 29.68
N THR A 116 14.42 18.07 29.41
CA THR A 116 13.65 17.96 28.17
C THR A 116 12.59 19.07 28.05
N VAL A 117 11.86 19.32 29.14
CA VAL A 117 10.88 20.43 29.23
C VAL A 117 11.57 21.79 29.08
N ALA A 118 12.69 22.00 29.78
CA ALA A 118 13.46 23.23 29.69
C ALA A 118 13.99 23.50 28.27
N ALA A 119 14.40 22.46 27.54
CA ALA A 119 14.86 22.58 26.16
C ALA A 119 13.75 23.04 25.19
N TRP A 120 12.48 22.76 25.50
CA TRP A 120 11.33 23.22 24.71
C TRP A 120 10.70 24.54 25.21
N ALA A 121 11.09 25.00 26.40
CA ALA A 121 10.75 26.31 26.97
C ALA A 121 11.56 27.46 26.32
N ILE A 122 11.50 27.52 25.00
CA ILE A 122 12.15 28.53 24.15
C ILE A 122 11.11 29.46 23.53
N ASN A 123 11.54 30.57 22.92
CA ASN A 123 10.67 31.57 22.28
C ASN A 123 9.60 32.16 23.23
N GLY A 124 9.94 32.31 24.52
CA GLY A 124 9.05 32.92 25.52
C GLY A 124 8.04 31.97 26.14
N ARG A 125 8.04 30.67 25.80
CA ARG A 125 7.22 29.67 26.50
C ARG A 125 7.68 29.48 27.93
N THR A 126 6.73 29.35 28.85
CA THR A 126 7.00 28.87 30.21
C THR A 126 7.27 27.36 30.21
N ALA A 127 7.89 26.86 31.28
CA ALA A 127 8.08 25.42 31.47
C ALA A 127 6.73 24.66 31.50
N GLN A 128 5.68 25.28 32.05
CA GLN A 128 4.34 24.70 32.04
C GLN A 128 3.78 24.58 30.62
N GLN A 129 3.85 25.66 29.83
CA GLN A 129 3.42 25.63 28.43
C GLN A 129 4.21 24.60 27.61
N ALA A 130 5.53 24.55 27.79
CA ALA A 130 6.36 23.56 27.12
C ALA A 130 5.97 22.12 27.50
N ALA A 131 5.71 21.84 28.78
CA ALA A 131 5.27 20.52 29.23
C ALA A 131 3.90 20.14 28.68
N ASP A 132 2.94 21.08 28.67
CA ASP A 132 1.61 20.83 28.11
C ASP A 132 1.67 20.61 26.59
N ASP A 133 2.49 21.37 25.86
CA ASP A 133 2.73 21.17 24.42
C ASP A 133 3.33 19.78 24.14
N ILE A 134 4.35 19.35 24.89
CA ILE A 134 4.97 18.02 24.76
C ILE A 134 3.93 16.91 24.98
N LEU A 135 3.07 17.06 26.00
CA LEU A 135 2.03 16.07 26.31
C LEU A 135 0.93 16.03 25.26
N ALA A 136 0.54 17.19 24.70
CA ALA A 136 -0.44 17.27 23.62
C ALA A 136 0.09 16.57 22.35
N GLU A 137 1.35 16.82 21.98
CA GLU A 137 1.98 16.17 20.84
C GLU A 137 2.09 14.65 21.05
N ALA A 138 2.52 14.21 22.24
CA ALA A 138 2.60 12.79 22.58
C ALA A 138 1.23 12.08 22.55
N ALA A 139 0.16 12.78 22.97
CA ALA A 139 -1.20 12.27 22.88
C ALA A 139 -1.66 12.15 21.42
N ALA A 140 -1.42 13.16 20.59
CA ALA A 140 -1.76 13.12 19.17
C ALA A 140 -1.02 12.00 18.42
N TYR A 141 0.27 11.83 18.71
CA TYR A 141 1.07 10.72 18.19
C TYR A 141 0.51 9.36 18.59
N THR A 142 0.18 9.19 19.87
CA THR A 142 -0.36 7.93 20.41
C THR A 142 -1.73 7.61 19.80
N GLU A 143 -2.61 8.61 19.68
CA GLU A 143 -3.93 8.47 19.06
C GLU A 143 -3.83 8.00 17.61
N ALA A 144 -2.92 8.59 16.81
CA ALA A 144 -2.73 8.14 15.43
C ALA A 144 -2.30 6.66 15.35
N LEU A 145 -1.42 6.21 16.24
CA LEU A 145 -1.01 4.81 16.29
C LEU A 145 -2.16 3.86 16.68
N TYR A 146 -3.04 4.28 17.58
CA TYR A 146 -4.26 3.53 17.93
C TYR A 146 -5.22 3.46 16.75
N GLN A 147 -5.54 4.58 16.12
CA GLN A 147 -6.41 4.65 14.95
C GLN A 147 -5.95 3.73 13.82
N ILE A 148 -4.65 3.73 13.49
CA ILE A 148 -4.07 2.83 12.47
C ILE A 148 -4.28 1.37 12.87
N ARG A 149 -4.01 1.02 14.14
CA ARG A 149 -4.09 -0.36 14.61
C ARG A 149 -5.53 -0.87 14.59
N GLU A 150 -6.46 -0.10 15.14
CA GLU A 150 -7.87 -0.46 15.26
C GLU A 150 -8.51 -0.62 13.89
N THR A 151 -8.33 0.39 13.04
CA THR A 151 -8.86 0.41 11.65
C THR A 151 -8.37 -0.80 10.87
N ARG A 152 -7.07 -1.10 10.90
CA ARG A 152 -6.49 -2.26 10.20
C ARG A 152 -7.06 -3.58 10.71
N LEU A 153 -7.15 -3.76 12.03
CA LEU A 153 -7.62 -5.03 12.60
C LEU A 153 -9.10 -5.27 12.30
N GLN A 154 -9.93 -4.23 12.43
CA GLN A 154 -11.35 -4.30 12.13
C GLN A 154 -11.58 -4.58 10.65
N ALA A 155 -10.91 -3.86 9.75
CA ALA A 155 -11.07 -4.03 8.31
C ALA A 155 -10.69 -5.44 7.84
N LYS A 156 -9.63 -6.03 8.38
CA LYS A 156 -9.24 -7.41 8.04
C LYS A 156 -10.32 -8.43 8.40
N GLU A 157 -11.03 -8.19 9.50
CA GLU A 157 -12.15 -9.05 9.88
C GLU A 157 -13.36 -8.86 8.95
N LEU A 158 -13.70 -7.61 8.61
CA LEU A 158 -14.76 -7.31 7.66
C LEU A 158 -14.48 -7.89 6.25
N VAL A 159 -13.22 -7.83 5.79
CA VAL A 159 -12.80 -8.45 4.53
C VAL A 159 -13.03 -9.96 4.55
N ARG A 160 -12.66 -10.65 5.63
CA ARG A 160 -12.87 -12.11 5.74
C ARG A 160 -14.36 -12.44 5.71
N GLN A 161 -15.17 -11.72 6.48
CA GLN A 161 -16.63 -11.91 6.52
C GLN A 161 -17.27 -11.69 5.15
N ALA A 162 -16.87 -10.63 4.42
CA ALA A 162 -17.37 -10.38 3.07
C ALA A 162 -16.98 -11.50 2.10
N MET A 163 -15.75 -12.03 2.20
CA MET A 163 -15.29 -13.14 1.37
C MET A 163 -15.99 -14.46 1.70
N GLU A 164 -16.24 -14.76 2.99
CA GLU A 164 -17.04 -15.92 3.43
C GLU A 164 -18.48 -15.83 2.93
N ALA A 165 -19.04 -14.61 2.87
CA ALA A 165 -20.35 -14.34 2.28
C ALA A 165 -20.35 -14.34 0.73
N GLY A 166 -19.22 -14.65 0.08
CA GLY A 166 -19.09 -14.66 -1.39
C GLY A 166 -19.11 -13.26 -2.04
N SER A 167 -19.00 -12.20 -1.25
CA SER A 167 -19.10 -10.81 -1.70
C SER A 167 -17.72 -10.20 -1.95
N THR A 168 -17.05 -10.65 -3.01
CA THR A 168 -15.68 -10.17 -3.35
C THR A 168 -15.61 -8.68 -3.65
N GLN A 169 -16.66 -8.08 -4.24
CA GLN A 169 -16.68 -6.64 -4.48
C GLN A 169 -16.67 -5.85 -3.17
N GLN A 170 -17.54 -6.23 -2.22
CA GLN A 170 -17.59 -5.60 -0.91
C GLN A 170 -16.25 -5.74 -0.16
N ALA A 171 -15.59 -6.90 -0.25
CA ALA A 171 -14.27 -7.10 0.35
C ALA A 171 -13.21 -6.15 -0.25
N GLN A 172 -13.27 -5.90 -1.56
CA GLN A 172 -12.39 -4.93 -2.23
C GLN A 172 -12.69 -3.50 -1.80
N ASP A 173 -13.97 -3.13 -1.71
CA ASP A 173 -14.41 -1.79 -1.31
C ASP A 173 -13.97 -1.49 0.13
N ILE A 174 -14.19 -2.44 1.06
CA ILE A 174 -13.70 -2.34 2.44
C ILE A 174 -12.19 -2.09 2.47
N ALA A 175 -11.41 -2.86 1.70
CA ALA A 175 -9.96 -2.69 1.66
C ALA A 175 -9.56 -1.32 1.11
N ALA A 176 -10.19 -0.87 0.02
CA ALA A 176 -9.90 0.43 -0.60
C ALA A 176 -10.25 1.61 0.31
N GLU A 177 -11.44 1.59 0.91
CA GLU A 177 -11.89 2.62 1.86
C GLU A 177 -11.02 2.67 3.11
N THR A 178 -10.63 1.50 3.64
CA THR A 178 -9.74 1.41 4.81
C THR A 178 -8.37 2.00 4.49
N ILE A 179 -7.81 1.70 3.33
CA ILE A 179 -6.51 2.26 2.90
C ILE A 179 -6.60 3.78 2.79
N ALA A 180 -7.65 4.31 2.17
CA ALA A 180 -7.88 5.75 2.06
C ALA A 180 -8.04 6.41 3.46
N ALA A 181 -8.77 5.77 4.37
CA ALA A 181 -8.97 6.25 5.73
C ALA A 181 -7.66 6.29 6.52
N ILE A 182 -6.84 5.23 6.44
CA ILE A 182 -5.51 5.18 7.08
C ILE A 182 -4.61 6.30 6.55
N GLN A 183 -4.59 6.52 5.24
CA GLN A 183 -3.79 7.58 4.62
C GLN A 183 -4.26 8.97 5.04
N ALA A 184 -5.58 9.20 5.12
CA ALA A 184 -6.15 10.47 5.55
C ALA A 184 -5.89 10.73 7.05
N ALA A 185 -5.97 9.71 7.90
CA ALA A 185 -5.77 9.84 9.34
C ALA A 185 -4.34 10.28 9.73
N VAL A 186 -3.35 9.96 8.89
CA VAL A 186 -1.95 10.36 9.13
C VAL A 186 -1.54 11.64 8.40
N ALA A 187 -2.37 12.16 7.51
CA ALA A 187 -2.10 13.42 6.82
C ALA A 187 -2.15 14.59 7.82
N GLY A 188 -0.98 15.03 8.30
CA GLY A 188 -0.83 16.13 9.25
C GLY A 188 -0.48 15.75 10.70
N VAL A 189 -0.24 14.46 11.00
CA VAL A 189 0.18 14.00 12.33
C VAL A 189 1.67 13.66 12.37
N GLY A 190 2.38 14.13 13.40
CA GLY A 190 3.80 13.84 13.61
C GLY A 190 4.69 14.35 12.47
N ASN A 191 5.62 13.52 12.00
CA ASN A 191 6.53 13.89 10.90
C ASN A 191 5.86 13.93 9.51
N ALA A 192 4.57 13.57 9.40
CA ALA A 192 3.81 13.61 8.15
C ALA A 192 3.24 15.01 7.82
N GLN A 193 3.79 16.08 8.43
CA GLN A 193 3.40 17.48 8.19
C GLN A 193 4.09 18.15 6.99
N VAL A 194 4.76 17.38 6.12
CA VAL A 194 5.53 17.90 4.96
C VAL A 194 4.79 17.69 3.65
#